data_AF-A0A969W1N6-F1
#
_entry.id   AF-A0A969W1N6-F1
#
_cell.length_a   1.000
_cell.length_b   1.000
_cell.length_c   1.000
_cell.angle_alpha   90.00
_cell.angle_beta   90.00
_cell.angle_gamma   90.00
#
_symmetry.space_group_name_H-M   'P 1'
#
loop_
_entity.id
_entity.type
_entity.pdbx_description
1 polymer ?
#
loop_
_entity_poly.entity_id
_entity_poly.type
_entity_poly.pdbx_seq_one_letter_code
_entity_poly.pdbx_strand_id
1 'polypeptide(L)'
;MAAFIGTESADFYVAIFEGDLVAGLAGNDTLVGNAGKDTLNGGAGNDLLLAGNSVSTASGTELLLADTSASTASGNDTLYGGQGNDTLVGAQFGFSADVLIGNAGNDLLVAANNGGNSLIGGQGDDTLYGSLQNANAMNGSSGNDLLIAGLGNDVLLGDGGNDILVGGIGNNDMSGGSGKDEFQFLSRKENTLSVFTTTDEILRSDGGFGGFDGGFLGAFT
;
A
#
# COMPACT_ATOMS: atom_id res chain seq x y z
N MET A 1 15.35 -16.74 12.70
CA MET A 1 14.13 -16.22 13.35
C MET A 1 14.51 -15.66 14.70
N ALA A 2 14.81 -14.38 14.69
CA ALA A 2 14.86 -13.54 15.86
C ALA A 2 13.44 -13.01 16.16
N ALA A 3 13.23 -12.65 17.43
CA ALA A 3 12.04 -11.95 17.86
C ALA A 3 12.46 -10.69 18.60
N PHE A 4 11.85 -9.57 18.25
CA PHE A 4 12.00 -8.30 18.95
C PHE A 4 10.65 -7.86 19.52
N ILE A 5 10.67 -7.40 20.76
CA ILE A 5 9.54 -6.76 21.42
C ILE A 5 10.08 -5.43 21.94
N GLY A 6 9.49 -4.35 21.46
CA GLY A 6 9.78 -2.98 21.86
C GLY A 6 9.21 -2.64 23.23
N THR A 7 8.96 -1.36 23.42
CA THR A 7 8.57 -0.72 24.66
C THR A 7 7.33 0.14 24.41
N GLU A 8 6.85 0.84 25.45
CA GLU A 8 5.74 1.79 25.29
C GLU A 8 6.25 3.18 24.84
N SER A 9 7.42 3.24 24.21
CA SER A 9 8.10 4.45 23.75
C SER A 9 8.69 4.21 22.38
N ALA A 10 8.93 5.28 21.63
CA ALA A 10 9.50 5.20 20.29
C ALA A 10 10.78 4.35 20.24
N ASP A 11 10.71 3.25 19.52
CA ASP A 11 11.77 2.29 19.31
C ASP A 11 12.31 2.35 17.88
N PHE A 12 13.59 2.03 17.73
CA PHE A 12 14.23 1.84 16.43
C PHE A 12 14.83 0.43 16.39
N TYR A 13 14.31 -0.41 15.49
CA TYR A 13 14.77 -1.77 15.33
C TYR A 13 15.05 -2.11 13.87
N VAL A 14 16.16 -2.82 13.67
CA VAL A 14 16.58 -3.37 12.39
C VAL A 14 16.79 -4.88 12.58
N ALA A 15 15.94 -5.67 11.93
CA ALA A 15 15.96 -7.12 11.92
C ALA A 15 17.21 -7.69 11.25
N ILE A 16 17.48 -8.97 11.44
CA ILE A 16 18.60 -9.66 10.79
C ILE A 16 18.18 -10.18 9.40
N PHE A 17 19.11 -10.77 8.64
CA PHE A 17 18.81 -11.31 7.30
C PHE A 17 18.10 -12.69 7.32
N GLU A 18 17.24 -12.93 8.31
CA GLU A 18 16.40 -14.12 8.45
C GLU A 18 14.96 -13.67 8.70
N GLY A 19 13.97 -14.54 8.46
CA GLY A 19 12.58 -14.20 8.81
C GLY A 19 12.41 -13.96 10.31
N ASP A 20 11.98 -12.75 10.66
CA ASP A 20 11.91 -12.23 12.02
C ASP A 20 10.49 -11.82 12.43
N LEU A 21 10.25 -11.78 13.74
CA LEU A 21 9.00 -11.29 14.33
C LEU A 21 9.29 -10.06 15.18
N VAL A 22 8.78 -8.91 14.78
CA VAL A 22 9.05 -7.61 15.40
C VAL A 22 7.74 -6.97 15.85
N ALA A 23 7.68 -6.55 17.11
CA ALA A 23 6.56 -5.78 17.64
C ALA A 23 7.08 -4.50 18.32
N GLY A 24 6.59 -3.34 17.91
CA GLY A 24 6.91 -2.02 18.48
C GLY A 24 6.21 -1.77 19.82
N LEU A 25 4.94 -2.16 19.91
CA LEU A 25 4.00 -1.97 21.03
C LEU A 25 3.36 -0.58 21.03
N ALA A 26 3.90 0.40 21.74
CA ALA A 26 3.34 1.74 21.73
C ALA A 26 4.45 2.78 21.57
N GLY A 27 4.10 3.97 21.09
CA GLY A 27 5.09 4.94 20.66
C GLY A 27 5.14 5.01 19.14
N ASN A 28 5.98 5.89 18.61
CA ASN A 28 6.14 6.05 17.17
C ASN A 28 7.43 5.32 16.78
N ASP A 29 7.27 4.10 16.32
CA ASP A 29 8.36 3.15 16.12
C ASP A 29 8.90 3.20 14.69
N THR A 30 10.14 2.79 14.51
CA THR A 30 10.73 2.56 13.19
C THR A 30 11.28 1.14 13.14
N LEU A 31 10.61 0.28 12.36
CA LEU A 31 10.88 -1.15 12.28
C LEU A 31 11.30 -1.51 10.87
N VAL A 32 12.45 -2.17 10.73
CA VAL A 32 13.01 -2.59 9.43
C VAL A 32 13.20 -4.11 9.41
N GLY A 33 12.59 -4.82 8.46
CA GLY A 33 12.66 -6.27 8.28
C GLY A 33 13.95 -6.78 7.62
N ASN A 34 14.52 -5.99 6.70
CA ASN A 34 15.65 -6.38 5.85
C ASN A 34 15.32 -7.51 4.87
N ALA A 35 15.76 -8.74 5.16
CA ALA A 35 15.71 -9.86 4.23
C ALA A 35 15.25 -11.10 4.98
N GLY A 36 14.54 -11.98 4.28
CA GLY A 36 13.81 -13.05 4.93
C GLY A 36 12.33 -12.74 4.93
N LYS A 37 11.53 -13.63 5.50
CA LYS A 37 10.09 -13.45 5.60
C LYS A 37 9.76 -12.86 6.97
N ASP A 38 9.57 -11.57 7.03
CA ASP A 38 9.42 -10.82 8.26
C ASP A 38 7.95 -10.56 8.60
N THR A 39 7.67 -10.43 9.89
CA THR A 39 6.41 -9.93 10.40
C THR A 39 6.71 -8.74 11.30
N LEU A 40 6.31 -7.55 10.85
CA LEU A 40 6.50 -6.30 11.58
C LEU A 40 5.12 -5.81 12.06
N ASN A 41 5.04 -5.44 13.33
CA ASN A 41 3.85 -4.87 13.94
C ASN A 41 4.23 -3.58 14.67
N GLY A 42 3.72 -2.44 14.23
CA GLY A 42 3.97 -1.14 14.87
C GLY A 42 3.31 -1.10 16.25
N GLY A 43 1.99 -1.24 16.27
CA GLY A 43 1.22 -1.34 17.49
C GLY A 43 0.37 -0.09 17.70
N ALA A 44 0.76 0.83 18.57
CA ALA A 44 0.00 2.04 18.85
C ALA A 44 0.88 3.28 18.77
N GLY A 45 0.55 4.20 17.88
CA GLY A 45 1.33 5.39 17.58
C GLY A 45 1.46 5.53 16.08
N ASN A 46 2.25 6.49 15.62
CA ASN A 46 2.46 6.68 14.19
C ASN A 46 3.78 6.03 13.81
N ASP A 47 3.71 4.84 13.25
CA ASP A 47 4.84 3.95 13.04
C ASP A 47 5.36 3.99 11.60
N LEU A 48 6.65 3.72 11.43
CA LEU A 48 7.29 3.52 10.14
C LEU A 48 7.76 2.07 10.02
N LEU A 49 7.09 1.30 9.18
CA LEU A 49 7.39 -0.11 8.94
C LEU A 49 7.95 -0.29 7.54
N LEU A 50 9.11 -0.91 7.45
CA LEU A 50 9.83 -1.13 6.20
C LEU A 50 10.17 -2.61 6.10
N ALA A 51 9.51 -3.32 5.18
CA ALA A 51 9.80 -4.72 4.88
C ALA A 51 11.28 -4.88 4.47
N GLY A 52 11.74 -3.96 3.61
CA GLY A 52 13.10 -3.94 3.08
C GLY A 52 13.90 -2.69 3.44
N ASN A 53 14.96 -2.46 2.67
CA ASN A 53 16.09 -1.69 3.15
C ASN A 53 16.14 -0.21 2.77
N SER A 54 15.14 0.55 3.20
CA SER A 54 15.09 1.98 2.86
C SER A 54 14.79 2.85 4.09
N VAL A 55 15.74 2.94 5.02
CA VAL A 55 15.77 4.03 6.02
C VAL A 55 16.92 4.98 5.71
N SER A 56 16.60 6.19 5.26
CA SER A 56 17.51 7.33 5.38
C SER A 56 17.20 8.06 6.68
N THR A 57 18.08 7.98 7.67
CA THR A 57 17.90 8.73 8.92
C THR A 57 18.16 10.22 8.67
N ALA A 58 17.40 11.10 9.34
CA ALA A 58 17.51 12.55 9.22
C ALA A 58 18.90 13.15 9.56
N SER A 59 19.83 12.35 10.10
CA SER A 59 21.20 12.78 10.40
C SER A 59 22.15 12.76 9.20
N GLY A 60 21.70 12.35 8.02
CA GLY A 60 22.54 12.27 6.82
C GLY A 60 23.58 11.15 6.86
N THR A 61 23.60 10.34 7.92
CA THR A 61 24.11 8.97 7.81
C THR A 61 23.01 8.15 7.18
N GLU A 62 23.06 8.05 5.86
CA GLU A 62 22.36 7.02 5.11
C GLU A 62 22.71 5.70 5.79
N LEU A 63 21.78 5.14 6.58
CA LEU A 63 21.87 3.73 6.95
C LEU A 63 21.44 2.97 5.69
N LEU A 64 22.25 3.14 4.65
CA LEU A 64 22.23 2.37 3.42
C LEU A 64 22.75 0.99 3.81
N LEU A 65 21.90 0.19 4.44
CA LEU A 65 22.06 -1.25 4.35
C LEU A 65 21.59 -1.57 2.90
N ALA A 66 22.37 -1.18 1.91
CA ALA A 66 22.00 -1.37 0.52
C ALA A 66 21.79 -2.87 0.28
N ASP A 67 20.54 -3.32 0.17
CA ASP A 67 20.29 -4.45 -0.69
C ASP A 67 20.34 -3.93 -2.14
N THR A 68 21.56 -3.80 -2.63
CA THR A 68 21.85 -3.51 -4.04
C THR A 68 21.80 -4.78 -4.90
N SER A 69 21.33 -5.90 -4.35
CA SER A 69 21.36 -7.22 -4.96
C SER A 69 19.99 -7.88 -4.92
N ALA A 70 19.27 -7.82 -6.05
CA ALA A 70 17.95 -8.40 -6.31
C ALA A 70 17.71 -9.89 -5.90
N SER A 71 18.70 -10.59 -5.33
CA SER A 71 18.60 -11.96 -4.82
C SER A 71 18.39 -12.08 -3.30
N THR A 72 18.53 -11.02 -2.51
CA THR A 72 18.50 -11.12 -1.03
C THR A 72 17.26 -10.52 -0.36
N ALA A 73 16.60 -9.52 -0.95
CA ALA A 73 15.28 -9.01 -0.52
C ALA A 73 14.16 -9.97 -0.94
N SER A 74 14.37 -11.26 -0.68
CA SER A 74 13.39 -12.31 -0.84
C SER A 74 12.72 -12.55 0.49
N GLY A 75 11.41 -12.41 0.50
CA GLY A 75 10.57 -12.44 1.68
C GLY A 75 9.15 -12.16 1.22
N ASN A 76 8.15 -12.81 1.79
CA ASN A 76 6.78 -12.32 1.63
C ASN A 76 6.42 -11.73 2.98
N ASP A 77 6.70 -10.45 3.13
CA ASP A 77 6.67 -9.80 4.43
C ASP A 77 5.24 -9.46 4.80
N THR A 78 5.00 -9.34 6.10
CA THR A 78 3.69 -8.94 6.62
C THR A 78 3.87 -7.78 7.58
N LEU A 79 3.32 -6.64 7.21
CA LEU A 79 3.40 -5.40 7.96
C LEU A 79 2.02 -5.05 8.52
N TYR A 80 1.94 -4.81 9.82
CA TYR A 80 0.76 -4.32 10.52
C TYR A 80 1.08 -2.95 11.13
N GLY A 81 0.40 -1.89 10.70
CA GLY A 81 0.53 -0.56 11.29
C GLY A 81 0.03 -0.56 12.73
N GLY A 82 -1.28 -0.72 12.88
CA GLY A 82 -1.93 -0.84 14.18
C GLY A 82 -2.86 0.34 14.43
N GLN A 83 -2.70 1.04 15.54
CA GLN A 83 -3.45 2.27 15.82
C GLN A 83 -2.56 3.46 15.55
N GLY A 84 -3.06 4.47 14.86
CA GLY A 84 -2.34 5.70 14.53
C GLY A 84 -2.12 5.80 13.03
N ASN A 85 -1.50 6.89 12.61
CA ASN A 85 -1.28 7.15 11.18
C ASN A 85 0.09 6.59 10.78
N ASP A 86 0.08 5.41 10.18
CA ASP A 86 1.27 4.62 9.93
C ASP A 86 1.79 4.77 8.50
N THR A 87 3.06 4.46 8.30
CA THR A 87 3.67 4.36 6.97
C THR A 87 4.28 2.97 6.80
N LEU A 88 3.72 2.19 5.89
CA LEU A 88 4.12 0.83 5.59
C LEU A 88 4.71 0.78 4.18
N VAL A 89 5.93 0.28 4.03
CA VAL A 89 6.60 0.16 2.73
C VAL A 89 7.11 -1.25 2.54
N GLY A 90 6.65 -1.90 1.46
CA GLY A 90 7.13 -3.20 0.99
C GLY A 90 8.56 -3.14 0.46
N ALA A 91 9.15 -4.29 0.17
CA ALA A 91 10.53 -4.34 -0.28
C ALA A 91 10.70 -3.76 -1.70
N GLN A 92 11.60 -2.79 -1.87
CA GLN A 92 11.80 -2.13 -3.17
C GLN A 92 12.44 -3.04 -4.23
N PHE A 93 13.13 -4.10 -3.80
CA PHE A 93 13.86 -5.05 -4.64
C PHE A 93 13.44 -6.48 -4.30
N GLY A 94 13.69 -7.42 -5.21
CA GLY A 94 13.30 -8.83 -5.05
C GLY A 94 11.92 -9.14 -5.61
N PHE A 95 11.51 -10.42 -5.58
CA PHE A 95 10.17 -10.88 -5.93
C PHE A 95 9.41 -11.21 -4.64
N SER A 96 9.03 -10.18 -3.90
CA SER A 96 8.26 -10.30 -2.66
C SER A 96 6.77 -10.08 -2.95
N ALA A 97 5.91 -10.95 -2.44
CA ALA A 97 4.47 -10.72 -2.42
C ALA A 97 4.11 -10.29 -1.00
N ASP A 98 4.22 -8.98 -0.74
CA ASP A 98 4.07 -8.43 0.59
C ASP A 98 2.60 -8.20 0.95
N VAL A 99 2.31 -8.29 2.24
CA VAL A 99 1.01 -7.99 2.82
C VAL A 99 1.18 -6.79 3.74
N LEU A 100 0.54 -5.68 3.40
CA LEU A 100 0.55 -4.44 4.17
C LEU A 100 -0.86 -4.19 4.70
N ILE A 101 -1.00 -4.00 6.01
CA ILE A 101 -2.27 -3.80 6.70
C ILE A 101 -2.13 -2.58 7.62
N GLY A 102 -2.80 -1.48 7.30
CA GLY A 102 -2.78 -0.24 8.10
C GLY A 102 -3.45 -0.41 9.45
N ASN A 103 -4.68 -0.95 9.44
CA ASN A 103 -5.60 -1.12 10.56
C ASN A 103 -6.38 0.14 10.92
N ALA A 104 -5.93 1.00 11.82
CA ALA A 104 -6.73 2.13 12.29
C ALA A 104 -5.93 3.42 12.34
N GLY A 105 -6.40 4.43 11.62
CA GLY A 105 -5.73 5.70 11.40
C GLY A 105 -5.69 5.99 9.91
N ASN A 106 -5.08 7.12 9.55
CA ASN A 106 -4.92 7.49 8.15
C ASN A 106 -3.52 7.04 7.70
N ASP A 107 -3.47 5.90 7.03
CA ASP A 107 -2.24 5.18 6.75
C ASP A 107 -1.73 5.40 5.32
N LEU A 108 -0.41 5.32 5.16
CA LEU A 108 0.27 5.31 3.86
C LEU A 108 0.87 3.92 3.62
N LEU A 109 0.32 3.19 2.65
CA LEU A 109 0.79 1.88 2.26
C LEU A 109 1.43 1.95 0.87
N VAL A 110 2.68 1.51 0.75
CA VAL A 110 3.42 1.47 -0.51
C VAL A 110 3.91 0.06 -0.77
N ALA A 111 3.37 -0.58 -1.81
CA ALA A 111 3.71 -1.94 -2.20
C ALA A 111 5.19 -2.09 -2.59
N ALA A 112 5.68 -3.33 -2.56
CA ALA A 112 6.90 -3.68 -3.25
C ALA A 112 6.81 -3.41 -4.75
N ASN A 113 7.95 -3.18 -5.40
CA ASN A 113 7.99 -2.95 -6.86
C ASN A 113 7.62 -4.18 -7.68
N ASN A 114 7.73 -5.38 -7.09
CA ASN A 114 7.46 -6.65 -7.73
C ASN A 114 6.50 -7.49 -6.89
N GLY A 115 6.08 -8.63 -7.45
CA GLY A 115 5.21 -9.61 -6.78
C GLY A 115 3.76 -9.15 -6.66
N GLY A 116 2.88 -10.09 -6.34
CA GLY A 116 1.45 -9.81 -6.18
C GLY A 116 1.16 -9.35 -4.77
N ASN A 117 1.15 -8.03 -4.55
CA ASN A 117 1.02 -7.44 -3.22
C ASN A 117 -0.45 -7.36 -2.77
N SER A 118 -0.67 -7.46 -1.46
CA SER A 118 -1.97 -7.26 -0.82
C SER A 118 -1.90 -6.05 0.11
N LEU A 119 -2.70 -5.02 -0.16
CA LEU A 119 -2.74 -3.80 0.63
C LEU A 119 -4.16 -3.64 1.21
N ILE A 120 -4.25 -3.45 2.53
CA ILE A 120 -5.49 -3.23 3.26
C ILE A 120 -5.31 -1.96 4.10
N GLY A 121 -6.06 -0.91 3.82
CA GLY A 121 -6.05 0.35 4.58
C GLY A 121 -6.58 0.13 5.99
N GLY A 122 -7.90 0.03 6.11
CA GLY A 122 -8.57 -0.29 7.37
C GLY A 122 -9.58 0.78 7.75
N GLN A 123 -9.43 1.38 8.93
CA GLN A 123 -10.28 2.47 9.41
C GLN A 123 -9.54 3.78 9.30
N GLY A 124 -10.05 4.73 8.54
CA GLY A 124 -9.45 6.06 8.37
C GLY A 124 -9.29 6.37 6.89
N ASP A 125 -8.89 7.60 6.58
CA ASP A 125 -8.69 8.00 5.19
C ASP A 125 -7.30 7.56 4.73
N ASP A 126 -7.21 6.43 4.03
CA ASP A 126 -5.96 5.76 3.70
C ASP A 126 -5.45 6.10 2.29
N THR A 127 -4.14 5.96 2.09
CA THR A 127 -3.50 6.08 0.77
C THR A 127 -2.68 4.84 0.45
N LEU A 128 -3.11 4.10 -0.58
CA LEU A 128 -2.51 2.84 -1.00
C LEU A 128 -1.89 2.99 -2.41
N TYR A 129 -0.60 2.69 -2.51
CA TYR A 129 0.14 2.62 -3.77
C TYR A 129 0.54 1.17 -4.09
N GLY A 130 -0.04 0.61 -5.15
CA GLY A 130 0.31 -0.69 -5.71
C GLY A 130 1.63 -0.70 -6.48
N SER A 131 2.04 -1.89 -6.94
CA SER A 131 3.31 -2.09 -7.62
C SER A 131 3.33 -1.55 -9.05
N LEU A 132 4.53 -1.22 -9.53
CA LEU A 132 4.74 -0.74 -10.91
C LEU A 132 4.88 -1.86 -11.93
N GLN A 133 4.72 -3.14 -11.59
CA GLN A 133 5.03 -4.25 -12.52
C GLN A 133 4.08 -5.45 -12.44
N ASN A 134 3.25 -5.60 -11.41
CA ASN A 134 2.45 -6.80 -11.17
C ASN A 134 1.07 -6.46 -10.62
N ALA A 135 0.12 -7.40 -10.82
CA ALA A 135 -1.22 -7.33 -10.26
C ALA A 135 -1.20 -7.24 -8.72
N ASN A 136 -2.01 -6.34 -8.18
CA ASN A 136 -2.19 -6.09 -6.76
C ASN A 136 -3.64 -6.39 -6.33
N ALA A 137 -3.82 -6.71 -5.06
CA ALA A 137 -5.12 -6.71 -4.40
C ALA A 137 -5.13 -5.57 -3.38
N MET A 138 -6.03 -4.61 -3.53
CA MET A 138 -6.09 -3.39 -2.74
C MET A 138 -7.49 -3.21 -2.17
N ASN A 139 -7.58 -2.94 -0.87
CA ASN A 139 -8.83 -2.68 -0.17
C ASN A 139 -8.66 -1.46 0.75
N GLY A 140 -9.45 -0.40 0.54
CA GLY A 140 -9.47 0.81 1.37
C GLY A 140 -10.15 0.57 2.72
N SER A 141 -11.24 -0.20 2.71
CA SER A 141 -12.06 -0.58 3.86
C SER A 141 -13.03 0.52 4.29
N SER A 142 -12.69 1.38 5.24
CA SER A 142 -13.61 2.39 5.73
C SER A 142 -12.92 3.73 5.91
N GLY A 143 -13.47 4.77 5.31
CA GLY A 143 -12.82 6.08 5.19
C GLY A 143 -12.88 6.53 3.73
N ASN A 144 -12.37 7.72 3.44
CA ASN A 144 -12.27 8.21 2.07
C ASN A 144 -10.86 7.90 1.55
N ASP A 145 -10.75 6.82 0.78
CA ASP A 145 -9.46 6.22 0.46
C ASP A 145 -8.96 6.61 -0.93
N LEU A 146 -7.63 6.63 -1.09
CA LEU A 146 -6.97 6.77 -2.39
C LEU A 146 -6.22 5.48 -2.73
N LEU A 147 -6.69 4.77 -3.75
CA LEU A 147 -6.08 3.53 -4.24
C LEU A 147 -5.46 3.76 -5.63
N ILE A 148 -4.14 3.65 -5.74
CA ILE A 148 -3.41 3.78 -7.01
C ILE A 148 -2.67 2.49 -7.31
N ALA A 149 -3.16 1.67 -8.24
CA ALA A 149 -2.69 0.30 -8.41
C ALA A 149 -1.42 0.14 -9.27
N GLY A 150 -1.20 1.01 -10.27
CA GLY A 150 0.01 0.97 -11.10
C GLY A 150 -0.12 0.13 -12.37
N LEU A 151 0.74 -0.87 -12.55
CA LEU A 151 0.70 -1.76 -13.71
C LEU A 151 0.27 -3.16 -13.28
N GLY A 152 -0.65 -3.78 -14.00
CA GLY A 152 -1.13 -5.11 -13.63
C GLY A 152 -2.59 -5.31 -13.99
N ASN A 153 -3.10 -6.51 -13.72
CA ASN A 153 -4.55 -6.71 -13.68
C ASN A 153 -4.95 -6.67 -12.21
N ASP A 154 -5.28 -5.48 -11.73
CA ASP A 154 -5.43 -5.19 -10.31
C ASP A 154 -6.88 -5.38 -9.85
N VAL A 155 -7.04 -5.65 -8.55
CA VAL A 155 -8.33 -5.63 -7.86
C VAL A 155 -8.32 -4.50 -6.85
N LEU A 156 -9.24 -3.54 -6.99
CA LEU A 156 -9.37 -2.39 -6.09
C LEU A 156 -10.77 -2.37 -5.49
N LEU A 157 -10.84 -2.35 -4.16
CA LEU A 157 -12.07 -2.24 -3.38
C LEU A 157 -11.99 -0.99 -2.51
N GLY A 158 -12.85 0.00 -2.73
CA GLY A 158 -12.98 1.16 -1.83
C GLY A 158 -13.70 0.79 -0.52
N ASP A 159 -14.75 -0.02 -0.65
CA ASP A 159 -15.67 -0.43 0.40
C ASP A 159 -16.52 0.72 0.96
N GLY A 160 -16.04 1.49 1.94
CA GLY A 160 -16.90 2.41 2.69
C GLY A 160 -16.39 3.83 2.78
N GLY A 161 -16.86 4.73 1.93
CA GLY A 161 -16.58 6.16 1.99
C GLY A 161 -16.68 6.80 0.62
N ASN A 162 -15.98 7.91 0.38
CA ASN A 162 -15.92 8.50 -0.95
C ASN A 162 -14.52 8.28 -1.50
N ASP A 163 -14.35 7.23 -2.30
CA ASP A 163 -13.04 6.71 -2.62
C ASP A 163 -12.57 7.15 -4.01
N ILE A 164 -11.25 7.25 -4.20
CA ILE A 164 -10.62 7.51 -5.50
C ILE A 164 -9.84 6.26 -5.91
N LEU A 165 -10.31 5.58 -6.95
CA LEU A 165 -9.72 4.34 -7.47
C LEU A 165 -9.05 4.58 -8.82
N VAL A 166 -7.72 4.50 -8.85
CA VAL A 166 -6.88 4.66 -10.03
C VAL A 166 -6.28 3.31 -10.41
N GLY A 167 -6.95 2.59 -11.31
CA GLY A 167 -6.53 1.23 -11.70
C GLY A 167 -5.24 1.18 -12.53
N GLY A 168 -4.83 2.28 -13.17
CA GLY A 168 -3.60 2.29 -13.96
C GLY A 168 -3.68 1.47 -15.25
N ILE A 169 -2.59 0.77 -15.62
CA ILE A 169 -2.49 0.02 -16.88
C ILE A 169 -2.78 -1.46 -16.65
N GLY A 170 -3.80 -1.96 -17.35
CA GLY A 170 -4.13 -3.36 -17.48
C GLY A 170 -5.63 -3.56 -17.48
N ASN A 171 -6.09 -4.77 -17.16
CA ASN A 171 -7.51 -5.09 -17.00
C ASN A 171 -7.82 -5.17 -15.50
N ASN A 172 -8.38 -4.10 -14.96
CA ASN A 172 -8.63 -3.98 -13.52
C ASN A 172 -10.09 -4.29 -13.19
N ASP A 173 -10.30 -4.87 -12.01
CA ASP A 173 -11.60 -5.03 -11.35
C ASP A 173 -11.68 -4.00 -10.22
N MET A 174 -12.58 -3.04 -10.36
CA MET A 174 -12.72 -1.95 -9.39
C MET A 174 -14.15 -1.89 -8.86
N SER A 175 -14.29 -1.75 -7.55
CA SER A 175 -15.56 -1.57 -6.85
C SER A 175 -15.38 -0.49 -5.80
N GLY A 176 -16.16 0.59 -5.90
CA GLY A 176 -16.13 1.71 -4.96
C GLY A 176 -16.82 1.34 -3.65
N GLY A 177 -17.99 0.72 -3.75
CA GLY A 177 -18.74 0.25 -2.58
C GLY A 177 -19.81 1.26 -2.19
N SER A 178 -19.83 1.70 -0.93
CA SER A 178 -20.81 2.66 -0.43
C SER A 178 -20.23 4.06 -0.35
N GLY A 179 -20.89 5.02 -1.00
CA GLY A 179 -20.59 6.44 -0.91
C GLY A 179 -20.54 7.05 -2.30
N LYS A 180 -19.64 8.01 -2.53
CA LYS A 180 -19.48 8.67 -3.83
C LYS A 180 -18.07 8.46 -4.34
N ASP A 181 -17.93 7.50 -5.24
CA ASP A 181 -16.60 7.04 -5.63
C ASP A 181 -16.19 7.60 -6.99
N GLU A 182 -14.90 7.81 -7.17
CA GLU A 182 -14.28 8.30 -8.39
C GLU A 182 -13.38 7.22 -8.99
N PHE A 183 -13.67 6.81 -10.22
CA PHE A 183 -12.87 5.82 -10.93
C PHE A 183 -12.06 6.48 -12.05
N GLN A 184 -10.74 6.36 -11.98
CA GLN A 184 -9.82 6.86 -13.00
C GLN A 184 -9.18 5.72 -13.80
N PHE A 185 -9.28 5.83 -15.13
CA PHE A 185 -8.71 4.87 -16.08
C PHE A 185 -7.62 5.50 -16.94
N LEU A 186 -6.49 4.80 -17.13
CA LEU A 186 -5.35 5.23 -17.98
C LEU A 186 -5.23 4.45 -19.30
N SER A 187 -6.23 3.62 -19.65
CA SER A 187 -6.20 2.73 -20.82
C SER A 187 -7.54 2.68 -21.56
N ARG A 188 -7.48 2.58 -22.90
CA ARG A 188 -8.64 2.37 -23.80
C ARG A 188 -9.14 0.92 -23.86
N LYS A 189 -8.57 -0.01 -23.09
CA LYS A 189 -9.08 -1.39 -23.00
C LYS A 189 -10.15 -1.53 -21.91
N GLU A 190 -11.07 -2.46 -22.16
CA GLU A 190 -12.22 -2.79 -21.30
C GLU A 190 -11.74 -3.13 -19.88
N ASN A 191 -12.09 -2.30 -18.91
CA ASN A 191 -12.00 -2.61 -17.49
C ASN A 191 -13.37 -3.06 -17.00
N THR A 192 -13.40 -3.94 -16.00
CA THR A 192 -14.67 -4.39 -15.40
C THR A 192 -14.96 -3.53 -14.18
N LEU A 193 -16.04 -2.76 -14.24
CA LEU A 193 -16.55 -2.00 -13.10
C LEU A 193 -17.66 -2.83 -12.45
N SER A 194 -17.42 -3.32 -11.24
CA SER A 194 -18.42 -4.08 -10.48
C SER A 194 -18.97 -3.18 -9.37
N VAL A 195 -20.30 -3.17 -9.19
CA VAL A 195 -21.00 -2.39 -8.14
C VAL A 195 -20.90 -0.86 -8.31
N PHE A 196 -21.47 -0.33 -9.40
CA PHE A 196 -21.60 1.10 -9.67
C PHE A 196 -22.91 1.67 -9.11
N THR A 197 -22.85 2.76 -8.35
CA THR A 197 -24.01 3.50 -7.86
C THR A 197 -24.25 4.75 -8.70
N THR A 198 -25.46 5.33 -8.61
CA THR A 198 -25.79 6.55 -9.39
C THR A 198 -25.06 7.81 -8.91
N THR A 199 -24.33 7.73 -7.80
CA THR A 199 -23.59 8.85 -7.23
C THR A 199 -22.10 8.86 -7.59
N ASP A 200 -21.63 7.81 -8.25
CA ASP A 200 -20.22 7.63 -8.60
C ASP A 200 -19.87 8.39 -9.88
N GLU A 201 -18.61 8.82 -9.98
CA GLU A 201 -18.05 9.53 -11.12
C GLU A 201 -16.98 8.69 -11.81
N ILE A 202 -16.96 8.74 -13.15
CA ILE A 202 -15.93 8.10 -13.97
C ILE A 202 -15.16 9.17 -14.72
N LEU A 203 -13.86 9.25 -14.46
CA LEU A 203 -12.93 10.09 -15.20
C LEU A 203 -12.11 9.20 -16.13
N ARG A 204 -12.37 9.33 -17.43
CA ARG A 204 -11.55 8.71 -18.47
C ARG A 204 -10.46 9.68 -18.86
N SER A 205 -9.21 9.31 -18.56
CA SER A 205 -8.07 10.10 -18.99
C SER A 205 -7.51 9.57 -20.30
N ASP A 206 -7.59 10.41 -21.35
CA ASP A 206 -7.05 10.10 -22.68
C ASP A 206 -5.53 10.33 -22.75
N GLY A 207 -4.94 10.91 -21.71
CA GLY A 207 -3.49 11.13 -21.59
C GLY A 207 -3.09 11.29 -20.13
N GLY A 208 -2.21 10.41 -19.65
CA GLY A 208 -1.80 10.31 -18.25
C GLY A 208 -1.41 11.63 -17.57
N PHE A 209 -1.36 11.59 -16.22
CA PHE A 209 -1.09 12.70 -15.29
C PHE A 209 -0.82 14.08 -15.94
N GLY A 210 -1.89 14.88 -16.05
CA GLY A 210 -1.84 16.25 -16.56
C GLY A 210 -2.40 16.47 -17.97
N GLY A 211 -3.02 15.46 -18.59
CA GLY A 211 -3.84 15.61 -19.79
C GLY A 211 -5.18 16.28 -19.49
N PHE A 212 -5.60 17.22 -20.35
CA PHE A 212 -6.93 17.83 -20.27
C PHE A 212 -8.01 16.78 -20.59
N ASP A 213 -8.71 16.31 -19.56
CA ASP A 213 -9.84 15.41 -19.76
C ASP A 213 -11.11 16.22 -20.03
N GLY A 214 -11.46 16.27 -21.31
CA GLY A 214 -12.70 16.87 -21.77
C GLY A 214 -13.89 16.00 -21.38
N GLY A 215 -14.61 16.41 -20.35
CA GLY A 215 -16.07 16.33 -20.26
C GLY A 215 -16.71 14.95 -20.26
N PHE A 216 -17.21 14.58 -19.08
CA PHE A 216 -18.51 13.96 -18.80
C PHE A 216 -19.23 13.26 -19.96
N LEU A 217 -19.41 11.93 -19.90
CA LEU A 217 -20.37 11.12 -20.68
C LEU A 217 -20.30 9.67 -20.13
N GLY A 218 -21.29 9.03 -19.52
CA GLY A 218 -22.69 9.32 -19.19
C GLY A 218 -23.24 8.10 -18.42
N ALA A 219 -24.43 8.21 -17.85
CA ALA A 219 -25.11 7.13 -17.13
C ALA A 219 -25.27 5.88 -18.02
N PHE A 220 -24.86 4.72 -17.52
CA PHE A 220 -25.19 3.43 -18.13
C PHE A 220 -26.58 2.99 -17.64
N THR A 221 -27.48 2.74 -18.61
CA THR A 221 -28.72 1.97 -18.43
C THR A 221 -28.46 0.49 -18.59
#